data_AF-A0A7W5CHP6-F1
#
_entry.id   AF-A0A7W5CHP6-F1
#
_cell.length_a   1.000
_cell.length_b   1.000
_cell.length_c   1.000
_cell.angle_alpha   90.00
_cell.angle_beta   90.00
_cell.angle_gamma   90.00
#
_symmetry.space_group_name_H-M   'P 1'
#
loop_
_entity.id
_entity.type
_entity.pdbx_description
1 polymer ?
#
loop_
_entity_poly.entity_id
_entity_poly.type
_entity_poly.pdbx_seq_one_letter_code
_entity_poly.pdbx_strand_id
1 'polypeptide(L)'
;MPAGPQLAGIAFVAVALAALPSAWGSVPVAVGVACGLYAGSGMGVPMGIRMLARQAWAVRWIVFVTAGGQLLFLGPEAAAANTARVAATLVVAGLVPLTTPVGAVLDAIERGLRPLRRIGVDAERAALLLTISLTTIPVLARLTAEVRDAQRARGLRPSLARGALPLLILALRHADDLGDALAARGIR
;
A
#
# COMPACT_ATOMS: atom_id res chain seq x y z
N MET A 1 13.68 9.72 6.26
CA MET A 1 13.80 10.18 4.87
C MET A 1 12.42 10.59 4.37
N PRO A 2 12.28 11.56 3.44
CA PRO A 2 11.00 11.80 2.82
C PRO A 2 10.49 10.50 2.18
N ALA A 3 9.20 10.17 2.36
CA ALA A 3 8.66 8.90 1.90
C ALA A 3 8.74 8.71 0.38
N GLY A 4 8.74 9.79 -0.41
CA GLY A 4 8.88 9.74 -1.87
C GLY A 4 10.07 8.90 -2.37
N PRO A 5 11.33 9.24 -2.06
CA PRO A 5 12.49 8.46 -2.48
C PRO A 5 12.56 7.05 -1.88
N GLN A 6 12.04 6.83 -0.66
CA GLN A 6 11.98 5.48 -0.08
C GLN A 6 10.98 4.59 -0.84
N LEU A 7 9.79 5.11 -1.15
CA LEU A 7 8.78 4.41 -1.94
C LEU A 7 9.27 4.14 -3.36
N ALA A 8 9.89 5.14 -4.00
CA ALA A 8 10.49 4.98 -5.33
C ALA A 8 11.64 3.96 -5.31
N GLY A 9 12.49 3.97 -4.27
CA GLY A 9 13.55 2.99 -4.09
C GLY A 9 13.02 1.57 -3.92
N ILE A 10 12.01 1.37 -3.06
CA ILE A 10 11.40 0.05 -2.86
C ILE A 10 10.66 -0.41 -4.14
N ALA A 11 9.95 0.47 -4.82
CA ALA A 11 9.28 0.17 -6.08
C ALA A 11 10.29 -0.20 -7.17
N PHE A 12 11.41 0.54 -7.28
CA PHE A 12 12.47 0.23 -8.22
C PHE A 12 13.10 -1.14 -7.93
N VAL A 13 13.38 -1.45 -6.67
CA VAL A 13 13.91 -2.76 -6.30
C VAL A 13 12.90 -3.89 -6.57
N ALA A 14 11.61 -3.67 -6.30
CA ALA A 14 10.57 -4.64 -6.61
C ALA A 14 10.47 -4.90 -8.12
N VAL A 15 10.55 -3.85 -8.95
CA VAL A 15 10.56 -3.97 -10.42
C VAL A 15 11.83 -4.67 -10.91
N ALA A 16 13.00 -4.32 -10.36
CA ALA A 16 14.27 -4.97 -10.69
C ALA A 16 14.26 -6.47 -10.34
N LEU A 17 13.70 -6.83 -9.18
CA LEU A 17 13.49 -8.24 -8.79
C LEU A 17 12.52 -8.95 -9.74
N ALA A 18 11.42 -8.28 -10.12
CA ALA A 18 10.46 -8.84 -11.06
C ALA A 18 11.06 -9.08 -12.45
N ALA A 19 12.00 -8.23 -12.87
CA ALA A 19 12.67 -8.30 -14.17
C ALA A 19 13.86 -9.28 -14.26
N LEU A 20 14.22 -9.97 -13.18
CA LEU A 20 15.34 -10.92 -13.19
C LEU A 20 15.16 -12.01 -14.26
N PRO A 21 16.23 -12.55 -14.87
CA PRO A 21 16.11 -13.77 -15.69
C PRO A 21 15.76 -14.99 -14.82
N SER A 22 14.99 -15.95 -15.35
CA SER A 22 14.65 -17.21 -14.65
C SER A 22 15.81 -18.20 -14.77
N ALA A 23 16.93 -17.90 -14.11
CA ALA A 23 18.11 -18.76 -14.07
C ALA A 23 18.44 -19.12 -12.62
N TRP A 24 19.11 -20.25 -12.38
CA TRP A 24 19.50 -20.67 -11.01
C TRP A 24 20.23 -19.56 -10.22
N GLY A 25 21.00 -18.72 -10.90
CA GLY A 25 21.70 -17.57 -10.30
C GLY A 25 20.80 -16.45 -9.77
N SER A 26 19.52 -16.37 -10.14
CA SER A 26 18.60 -15.33 -9.65
C SER A 26 18.10 -15.58 -8.23
N VAL A 27 18.13 -16.84 -7.77
CA VAL A 27 17.67 -17.24 -6.42
C VAL A 27 18.52 -16.58 -5.31
N PRO A 28 19.86 -16.71 -5.29
CA PRO A 28 20.67 -16.07 -4.26
C PRO A 28 20.59 -14.54 -4.32
N VAL A 29 20.45 -13.96 -5.52
CA VAL A 29 20.29 -12.51 -5.70
C VAL A 29 18.97 -12.02 -5.10
N ALA A 30 17.86 -12.70 -5.36
CA ALA A 30 16.55 -12.32 -4.83
C ALA A 30 16.49 -12.40 -3.30
N VAL A 31 17.04 -13.48 -2.72
CA VAL A 31 17.12 -13.66 -1.27
C VAL A 31 18.08 -12.63 -0.64
N GLY A 32 19.25 -12.41 -1.26
CA GLY A 32 20.23 -11.44 -0.79
C GLY A 32 19.70 -10.02 -0.75
N VAL A 33 18.98 -9.59 -1.80
CA VAL A 33 18.35 -8.26 -1.87
C VAL A 33 17.26 -8.10 -0.81
N ALA A 34 16.40 -9.11 -0.62
CA ALA A 34 15.36 -9.07 0.41
C ALA A 34 15.96 -8.97 1.83
N CYS A 35 16.98 -9.79 2.12
CA CYS A 35 17.70 -9.76 3.39
C CYS A 35 18.44 -8.43 3.61
N GLY A 36 19.12 -7.92 2.58
CA GLY A 36 19.85 -6.65 2.62
C GLY A 36 18.94 -5.45 2.88
N LEU A 37 17.77 -5.40 2.23
CA LEU A 37 16.75 -4.37 2.47
C LEU A 37 16.19 -4.45 3.89
N TYR A 38 15.89 -5.65 4.39
CA TYR A 38 15.42 -5.83 5.76
C TYR A 38 16.47 -5.44 6.80
N ALA A 39 17.75 -5.76 6.56
CA ALA A 39 18.85 -5.37 7.44
C ALA A 39 19.14 -3.86 7.42
N GLY A 40 19.04 -3.22 6.25
CA GLY A 40 19.28 -1.79 6.05
C GLY A 40 18.09 -0.89 6.44
N SER A 41 16.91 -1.45 6.70
CA SER A 41 15.68 -0.71 7.00
C SER A 41 15.65 0.02 8.35
N GLY A 42 16.73 -0.04 9.15
CA GLY A 42 16.84 0.69 10.41
C GLY A 42 16.02 0.10 11.57
N MET A 43 15.32 -1.03 11.37
CA MET A 43 14.53 -1.72 12.40
C MET A 43 15.37 -2.60 13.35
N GLY A 44 16.69 -2.68 13.16
CA GLY A 44 17.58 -3.59 13.87
C GLY A 44 17.54 -5.01 13.31
N VAL A 45 18.73 -5.61 13.10
CA VAL A 45 18.93 -6.95 12.53
C VAL A 45 18.04 -8.04 13.15
N PRO A 46 17.86 -8.14 14.49
CA PRO A 46 17.04 -9.21 15.07
C PRO A 46 15.53 -9.03 14.83
N MET A 47 15.03 -7.80 14.73
CA MET A 47 13.61 -7.53 14.44
C MET A 47 13.31 -7.75 12.95
N GLY A 48 14.26 -7.36 12.08
CA GLY A 48 14.16 -7.56 10.64
C GLY A 48 14.06 -9.04 10.24
N ILE A 49 14.93 -9.90 10.79
CA ILE A 49 14.89 -11.36 10.52
C ILE A 49 13.57 -11.98 10.99
N ARG A 50 13.04 -11.54 12.15
CA ARG A 50 11.79 -12.05 12.70
C ARG A 50 10.57 -11.65 11.84
N MET A 51 10.59 -10.43 11.28
CA MET A 51 9.55 -9.97 10.36
C MET A 51 9.64 -10.62 8.98
N LEU A 52 10.85 -10.83 8.46
CA LEU A 52 11.07 -11.60 7.24
C LEU A 52 10.55 -13.03 7.40
N ALA A 53 10.84 -13.69 8.53
CA ALA A 53 10.29 -15.00 8.84
C ALA A 53 8.76 -15.00 8.92
N ARG A 54 8.15 -13.98 9.55
CA ARG A 54 6.68 -13.86 9.63
C ARG A 54 6.03 -13.65 8.26
N GLN A 55 6.64 -12.83 7.40
CA GLN A 55 6.15 -12.61 6.04
C GLN A 55 6.34 -13.85 5.16
N ALA A 56 7.51 -14.48 5.19
CA ALA A 56 7.75 -15.74 4.49
C ALA A 56 6.73 -16.81 4.90
N TRP A 57 6.39 -16.87 6.20
CA TRP A 57 5.36 -17.76 6.72
C TRP A 57 3.95 -17.40 6.22
N ALA A 58 3.61 -16.11 6.10
CA ALA A 58 2.34 -15.67 5.55
C ALA A 58 2.20 -16.05 4.06
N VAL A 59 3.31 -16.01 3.32
CA VAL A 59 3.38 -16.31 1.88
C VAL A 59 3.55 -17.82 1.61
N ARG A 60 3.69 -18.68 2.64
CA ARG A 60 3.95 -20.12 2.47
C ARG A 60 2.95 -20.85 1.57
N TRP A 61 1.66 -20.48 1.63
CA TRP A 61 0.64 -21.10 0.79
C TRP A 61 0.76 -20.69 -0.66
N ILE A 62 1.10 -19.43 -0.92
CA ILE A 62 1.40 -18.93 -2.27
C ILE A 62 2.61 -19.67 -2.82
N VAL A 63 3.69 -19.77 -2.03
CA VAL A 63 4.91 -20.51 -2.38
C VAL A 63 4.62 -21.98 -2.66
N PHE A 64 3.82 -22.63 -1.83
CA PHE A 64 3.46 -24.03 -2.01
C PHE A 64 2.69 -24.26 -3.31
N VAL A 65 1.69 -23.43 -3.60
CA VAL A 65 0.87 -23.54 -4.82
C VAL A 65 1.70 -23.24 -6.07
N THR A 66 2.50 -22.18 -6.05
CA THR A 66 3.36 -21.82 -7.19
C THR A 66 4.47 -22.84 -7.42
N ALA A 67 5.22 -23.22 -6.39
CA ALA A 67 6.25 -24.24 -6.52
C ALA A 67 5.68 -25.59 -6.97
N GLY A 68 4.57 -26.04 -6.36
CA GLY A 68 3.95 -27.32 -6.70
C GLY A 68 3.45 -27.37 -8.14
N GLY A 69 2.75 -26.32 -8.60
CA GLY A 69 2.31 -26.23 -9.99
C GLY A 69 3.51 -26.20 -10.95
N GLN A 70 4.50 -25.35 -10.66
CA GLN A 70 5.63 -25.17 -11.57
C GLN A 70 6.57 -26.38 -11.62
N LEU A 71 6.72 -27.12 -10.52
CA LEU A 71 7.50 -28.35 -10.49
C LEU A 71 6.92 -29.40 -11.44
N LEU A 72 5.60 -29.46 -11.54
CA LEU A 72 4.89 -30.43 -12.39
C LEU A 72 4.98 -30.06 -13.89
N PHE A 73 4.98 -28.77 -14.23
CA PHE A 73 4.85 -28.29 -15.61
C PHE A 73 6.13 -27.73 -16.25
N LEU A 74 7.03 -27.11 -15.48
CA LEU A 74 8.21 -26.39 -15.99
C LEU A 74 9.55 -26.96 -15.50
N GLY A 75 9.52 -27.95 -14.59
CA GLY A 75 10.72 -28.55 -14.01
C GLY A 75 11.29 -27.79 -12.81
N PRO A 76 12.29 -28.39 -12.13
CA PRO A 76 12.77 -27.93 -10.83
C PRO A 76 13.46 -26.56 -10.85
N GLU A 77 14.20 -26.23 -11.93
CA GLU A 77 14.93 -24.97 -12.03
C GLU A 77 13.98 -23.77 -12.17
N ALA A 78 13.01 -23.85 -13.08
CA ALA A 78 12.02 -22.80 -13.29
C ALA A 78 11.11 -22.63 -12.07
N ALA A 79 10.72 -23.74 -11.42
CA ALA A 79 9.92 -23.72 -10.21
C ALA A 79 10.64 -22.98 -9.06
N ALA A 80 11.92 -23.29 -8.83
CA ALA A 80 12.71 -22.64 -7.79
C ALA A 80 12.93 -21.14 -8.09
N ALA A 81 13.34 -20.80 -9.32
CA ALA A 81 13.65 -19.43 -9.71
C ALA A 81 12.41 -18.51 -9.65
N ASN A 82 11.27 -18.97 -10.16
CA ASN A 82 10.05 -18.16 -10.17
C ASN A 82 9.43 -18.03 -8.77
N THR A 83 9.38 -19.11 -8.00
CA THR A 83 8.84 -19.08 -6.64
C THR A 83 9.68 -18.15 -5.74
N ALA A 84 11.02 -18.24 -5.83
CA ALA A 84 11.91 -17.37 -5.08
C ALA A 84 11.71 -15.89 -5.43
N ARG A 85 11.53 -15.58 -6.72
CA ARG A 85 11.26 -14.21 -7.19
C ARG A 85 9.95 -13.67 -6.65
N VAL A 86 8.87 -14.43 -6.74
CA VAL A 86 7.54 -14.03 -6.25
C VAL A 86 7.60 -13.81 -4.74
N ALA A 87 8.20 -14.74 -4.00
CA ALA A 87 8.36 -14.64 -2.56
C ALA A 87 9.19 -13.40 -2.17
N ALA A 88 10.34 -13.17 -2.80
CA ALA A 88 11.19 -12.01 -2.53
C ALA A 88 10.48 -10.69 -2.85
N THR A 89 9.76 -10.62 -3.97
CA THR A 89 9.01 -9.42 -4.37
C THR A 89 7.88 -9.12 -3.37
N LEU A 90 7.16 -10.14 -2.91
CA LEU A 90 6.10 -9.98 -1.90
C LEU A 90 6.66 -9.53 -0.55
N VAL A 91 7.78 -10.09 -0.11
CA VAL A 91 8.47 -9.69 1.13
C VAL A 91 8.94 -8.24 1.04
N VAL A 92 9.57 -7.85 -0.07
CA VAL A 92 10.02 -6.47 -0.31
C VAL A 92 8.84 -5.49 -0.39
N ALA A 93 7.76 -5.85 -1.09
CA ALA A 93 6.55 -5.03 -1.15
C ALA A 93 5.90 -4.86 0.24
N GLY A 94 5.93 -5.91 1.06
CA GLY A 94 5.40 -5.88 2.41
C GLY A 94 6.16 -4.96 3.38
N LEU A 95 7.39 -4.54 3.05
CA LEU A 95 8.11 -3.51 3.83
C LEU A 95 7.43 -2.14 3.74
N VAL A 96 6.80 -1.81 2.60
CA VAL A 96 6.19 -0.49 2.37
C VAL A 96 5.15 -0.14 3.44
N PRO A 97 4.09 -0.95 3.67
CA PRO A 97 3.10 -0.64 4.69
C PRO A 97 3.64 -0.74 6.13
N LEU A 98 4.74 -1.47 6.34
CA LEU A 98 5.36 -1.61 7.66
C LEU A 98 6.25 -0.42 8.03
N THR A 99 6.86 0.22 7.04
CA THR A 99 7.87 1.28 7.26
C THR A 99 7.36 2.67 6.88
N THR A 100 6.22 2.76 6.17
CA THR A 100 5.67 4.02 5.67
C THR A 100 4.30 4.30 6.28
N PRO A 101 4.13 5.36 7.09
CA PRO A 101 2.82 5.75 7.58
C PRO A 101 1.93 6.22 6.42
N VAL A 102 0.62 5.99 6.54
CA VAL A 102 -0.36 6.30 5.48
C VAL A 102 -0.22 7.76 5.00
N GLY A 103 -0.08 8.72 5.92
CA GLY A 103 0.12 10.14 5.55
C GLY A 103 1.32 10.38 4.64
N ALA A 104 2.44 9.68 4.86
CA ALA A 104 3.63 9.87 4.05
C ALA A 104 3.50 9.22 2.65
N VAL A 105 2.68 8.17 2.51
CA VAL A 105 2.28 7.62 1.20
C VAL A 105 1.44 8.65 0.45
N LEU A 106 0.50 9.31 1.12
CA LEU A 106 -0.35 10.35 0.54
C LEU A 106 0.48 11.55 0.04
N ASP A 107 1.45 12.02 0.85
CA ASP A 107 2.35 13.11 0.46
C ASP A 107 3.23 12.77 -0.75
N ALA A 108 3.59 11.49 -0.92
CA ALA A 108 4.37 11.02 -2.05
C ALA A 108 3.53 10.97 -3.33
N ILE A 109 2.28 10.53 -3.23
CA ILE A 109 1.31 10.54 -4.33
C ILE A 109 1.05 11.98 -4.78
N GLU A 110 0.82 12.91 -3.85
CA GLU A 110 0.62 14.33 -4.17
C GLU A 110 1.81 14.91 -4.95
N ARG A 111 3.04 14.66 -4.47
CA ARG A 111 4.26 15.09 -5.17
C ARG A 111 4.41 14.46 -6.55
N GLY A 112 4.02 13.20 -6.71
CA GLY A 112 4.03 12.48 -7.99
C GLY A 112 3.02 12.99 -9.01
N LEU A 113 1.95 13.66 -8.56
CA LEU A 113 0.92 14.26 -9.41
C LEU A 113 1.24 15.71 -9.83
N ARG A 114 2.19 16.39 -9.18
CA ARG A 114 2.69 17.72 -9.58
C ARG A 114 3.21 17.86 -11.02
N PRO A 115 3.85 16.89 -11.69
CA PRO A 115 4.25 17.05 -13.09
C PRO A 115 3.08 17.10 -14.08
N LEU A 116 1.90 16.58 -13.70
CA LEU A 116 0.69 16.61 -14.53
C LEU A 116 0.18 18.04 -14.79
N ARG A 117 0.68 19.03 -14.03
CA ARG A 117 0.48 20.48 -14.22
C ARG A 117 0.85 20.96 -15.62
N ARG A 118 1.72 20.25 -16.34
CA ARG A 118 2.17 20.63 -17.69
C ARG A 118 1.14 20.38 -18.80
N ILE A 119 0.04 19.69 -18.52
CA ILE A 119 -0.96 19.27 -19.53
C ILE A 119 -2.17 20.24 -19.59
N GLY A 120 -2.11 21.40 -18.93
CA GLY A 120 -3.16 22.43 -19.01
C GLY A 120 -4.34 22.23 -18.04
N VAL A 121 -4.21 21.31 -17.08
CA VAL A 121 -5.10 21.24 -15.91
C VAL A 121 -4.75 22.39 -14.96
N ASP A 122 -5.76 23.06 -14.39
CA ASP A 122 -5.56 24.03 -13.31
C ASP A 122 -4.92 23.33 -12.10
N ALA A 123 -3.60 23.39 -12.10
CA ALA A 123 -2.69 22.73 -11.19
C ALA A 123 -3.05 22.94 -9.72
N GLU A 124 -3.49 24.15 -9.42
CA GLU A 124 -3.71 24.62 -8.06
C GLU A 124 -5.02 24.06 -7.52
N ARG A 125 -6.09 24.12 -8.34
CA ARG A 125 -7.37 23.47 -8.03
C ARG A 125 -7.26 21.95 -7.97
N ALA A 126 -6.55 21.33 -8.90
CA ALA A 126 -6.35 19.88 -8.91
C ALA A 126 -5.54 19.40 -7.69
N ALA A 127 -4.47 20.11 -7.32
CA ALA A 127 -3.70 19.80 -6.12
C ALA A 127 -4.56 19.97 -4.86
N LEU A 128 -5.32 21.06 -4.76
CA LEU A 128 -6.24 21.30 -3.65
C LEU A 128 -7.27 20.18 -3.50
N LEU A 129 -7.93 19.79 -4.60
CA LEU A 129 -8.90 18.70 -4.61
C LEU A 129 -8.29 17.36 -4.21
N LEU A 130 -7.06 17.08 -4.66
CA LEU A 130 -6.32 15.88 -4.25
C LEU A 130 -6.00 15.89 -2.76
N THR A 131 -5.43 16.98 -2.24
CA THR A 131 -5.11 17.10 -0.81
C THR A 131 -6.36 16.97 0.06
N ILE A 132 -7.47 17.61 -0.32
CA ILE A 132 -8.76 17.45 0.37
C ILE A 132 -9.23 15.99 0.29
N SER A 133 -9.27 15.40 -0.91
CA SER A 133 -9.73 14.01 -1.09
C SER A 133 -8.92 13.04 -0.24
N LEU A 134 -7.60 13.16 -0.27
CA LEU A 134 -6.69 12.29 0.48
C LEU A 134 -6.83 12.46 2.00
N THR A 135 -7.09 13.68 2.49
CA THR A 135 -7.32 13.93 3.92
C THR A 135 -8.74 13.56 4.37
N THR A 136 -9.72 13.54 3.47
CA THR A 136 -11.10 13.09 3.74
C THR A 136 -11.24 11.56 3.80
N ILE A 137 -10.43 10.79 3.06
CA ILE A 137 -10.44 9.31 3.13
C ILE A 137 -10.37 8.76 4.58
N PRO A 138 -9.40 9.15 5.43
CA PRO A 138 -9.35 8.64 6.81
C PRO A 138 -10.54 9.09 7.66
N VAL A 139 -11.13 10.26 7.38
CA VAL A 139 -12.35 10.73 8.04
C VAL A 139 -13.52 9.82 7.69
N LEU A 140 -13.74 9.53 6.41
CA LEU A 140 -14.79 8.60 5.96
C LEU A 140 -14.61 7.19 6.54
N ALA A 141 -13.37 6.72 6.67
CA ALA A 141 -13.07 5.43 7.30
C ALA A 141 -13.50 5.41 8.79
N ARG A 142 -13.25 6.50 9.53
CA ARG A 142 -13.71 6.65 10.92
C ARG A 142 -15.23 6.69 11.02
N LEU A 143 -15.89 7.51 10.21
CA LEU A 143 -17.36 7.59 10.16
C LEU A 143 -17.98 6.22 9.84
N THR A 144 -17.36 5.45 8.93
CA THR A 144 -17.80 4.08 8.62
C THR A 144 -17.68 3.16 9.83
N ALA A 145 -16.60 3.28 10.62
CA ALA A 145 -16.42 2.49 11.83
C ALA A 145 -17.46 2.86 12.90
N GLU A 146 -17.69 4.16 13.13
CA GLU A 146 -18.70 4.66 14.07
C GLU A 146 -20.11 4.19 13.71
N VAL A 147 -20.49 4.24 12.42
CA VAL A 147 -21.79 3.73 11.95
C VAL A 147 -21.91 2.23 12.20
N ARG A 148 -20.84 1.45 11.96
CA ARG A 148 -20.83 0.01 12.25
C ARG A 148 -20.95 -0.28 13.74
N ASP A 149 -20.28 0.49 14.58
CA ASP A 149 -20.31 0.33 16.03
C ASP A 149 -21.70 0.68 16.59
N ALA A 150 -22.31 1.77 16.10
CA ALA A 150 -23.68 2.15 16.45
C ALA A 150 -24.71 1.10 16.00
N GLN A 151 -24.54 0.48 14.83
CA GLN A 151 -25.38 -0.62 14.38
C GLN A 151 -25.27 -1.83 15.31
N ARG A 152 -24.05 -2.21 15.71
CA ARG A 152 -23.84 -3.32 16.66
C ARG A 152 -24.47 -3.03 18.03
N ALA A 153 -24.34 -1.80 18.54
CA ALA A 153 -24.96 -1.39 19.79
C ALA A 153 -26.50 -1.47 19.75
N ARG A 154 -27.11 -1.25 18.57
CA ARG A 154 -28.56 -1.41 18.34
C ARG A 154 -28.96 -2.86 18.05
N GLY A 155 -28.07 -3.84 18.21
CA GLY A 155 -28.32 -5.24 17.90
C GLY A 155 -28.46 -5.55 16.40
N LEU A 156 -28.15 -4.59 15.53
CA LEU A 156 -28.26 -4.77 14.08
C LEU A 156 -26.99 -5.41 13.53
N ARG A 157 -27.14 -6.47 12.74
CA ARG A 157 -26.03 -6.99 11.94
C ARG A 157 -25.52 -5.90 10.99
N PRO A 158 -24.23 -5.54 11.02
CA PRO A 158 -23.70 -4.52 10.14
C PRO A 158 -23.86 -4.97 8.69
N SER A 159 -24.52 -4.13 7.88
CA SER A 159 -24.76 -4.40 6.46
C SER A 159 -24.56 -3.12 5.66
N LEU A 160 -23.99 -3.24 4.46
CA LEU A 160 -23.72 -2.10 3.59
C LEU A 160 -25.00 -1.31 3.28
N ALA A 161 -26.11 -2.00 2.99
CA ALA A 161 -27.40 -1.36 2.73
C ALA A 161 -27.90 -0.50 3.89
N ARG A 162 -27.84 -0.99 5.14
CA ARG A 162 -28.29 -0.23 6.32
C ARG A 162 -27.30 0.85 6.77
N GLY A 163 -26.02 0.69 6.44
CA GLY A 163 -24.97 1.67 6.76
C GLY A 163 -24.85 2.80 5.75
N ALA A 164 -25.30 2.59 4.50
CA ALA A 164 -25.14 3.53 3.41
C ALA A 164 -25.85 4.86 3.68
N LEU A 165 -27.11 4.84 4.11
CA LEU A 165 -27.87 6.07 4.35
C LEU A 165 -27.27 6.92 5.50
N PRO A 166 -26.97 6.37 6.69
CA PRO A 166 -26.28 7.14 7.74
C PRO A 166 -24.92 7.66 7.27
N LEU A 167 -24.11 6.81 6.63
CA LEU A 167 -22.79 7.21 6.13
C LEU A 167 -22.89 8.36 5.13
N LEU A 168 -23.87 8.32 4.22
CA LEU A 168 -24.10 9.36 3.23
C LEU A 168 -24.45 10.69 3.89
N ILE A 169 -25.33 10.68 4.90
CA ILE A 169 -25.69 11.90 5.65
C ILE A 169 -24.47 12.49 6.35
N LEU A 170 -23.67 11.66 7.04
CA LEU A 170 -22.45 12.13 7.71
C LEU A 170 -21.40 12.63 6.71
N ALA A 171 -21.26 11.98 5.55
CA ALA A 171 -20.34 12.40 4.50
C ALA A 171 -20.76 13.71 3.84
N LEU A 172 -22.06 13.90 3.55
CA LEU A 172 -22.60 15.14 2.99
C LEU A 172 -22.42 16.30 3.97
N ARG A 173 -22.74 16.09 5.25
CA ARG A 173 -22.52 17.10 6.28
C ARG A 173 -21.05 17.49 6.39
N HIS A 174 -20.14 16.52 6.31
CA HIS A 174 -18.71 16.80 6.31
C HIS A 174 -18.26 17.60 5.07
N ALA A 175 -18.85 17.32 3.90
CA ALA A 175 -18.59 18.08 2.68
C ALA A 175 -19.11 19.52 2.78
N ASP A 176 -20.31 19.73 3.35
CA ASP A 176 -20.88 21.05 3.60
C ASP A 176 -20.00 21.86 4.56
N ASP A 177 -19.64 21.27 5.72
CA ASP A 177 -18.77 21.90 6.71
C ASP A 177 -17.40 22.30 6.12
N LEU A 178 -16.83 21.44 5.25
CA LEU A 178 -15.58 21.73 4.53
C LEU A 178 -15.75 22.84 3.49
N GLY A 179 -16.87 22.84 2.76
CA GLY A 179 -17.20 23.86 1.76
C GLY A 179 -17.32 25.24 2.40
N ASP A 180 -18.05 25.34 3.51
CA ASP A 180 -18.19 26.58 4.28
C ASP A 180 -16.84 27.09 4.80
N ALA A 181 -15.99 26.18 5.29
CA ALA A 181 -14.65 26.52 5.75
C ALA A 181 -13.73 27.03 4.61
N LEU A 182 -13.83 26.44 3.41
CA LEU A 182 -13.09 26.89 2.23
C LEU A 182 -13.57 28.26 1.74
N ALA A 183 -14.89 28.48 1.71
CA ALA A 183 -15.49 29.75 1.34
C ALA A 183 -15.07 30.88 2.30
N ALA A 184 -15.02 30.60 3.61
CA ALA A 184 -14.53 31.53 4.63
C ALA A 184 -13.04 31.90 4.46
N ARG A 185 -12.25 31.00 3.87
CA ARG A 185 -10.83 31.24 3.52
C ARG A 185 -10.62 31.95 2.18
N GLY A 186 -11.70 32.32 1.48
CA GLY A 186 -11.64 33.01 0.19
C GLY A 186 -11.31 32.10 -0.99
N ILE A 187 -11.38 30.78 -0.81
CA ILE A 187 -11.18 29.80 -1.89
C ILE A 187 -12.55 29.55 -2.53
N ARG A 188 -12.73 29.99 -3.80
CA ARG A 188 -13.93 29.75 -4.62
C ARG A 188 -13.64 28.86 -5.82
#